data_AF-A0A3A0D6H8-F1
#
_entry.id   AF-A0A3A0D6H8-F1
#
_cell.length_a   1.000
_cell.length_b   1.000
_cell.length_c   1.000
_cell.angle_alpha   90.00
_cell.angle_beta   90.00
_cell.angle_gamma   90.00
#
_symmetry.space_group_name_H-M   'P 1'
#
loop_
_entity.id
_entity.type
_entity.pdbx_description
1 polymer ?
#
loop_
_entity_poly.entity_id
_entity_poly.type
_entity_poly.pdbx_seq_one_letter_code
_entity_poly.pdbx_strand_id
1 'polypeptide(L)'
;MLQKTGVDYGKTPAEDFATGMVTFKNPETGQLVKAQFTDSWMFEKQGLRLFMDGMGPGYAFEVNTLNSSLQVFIGDVAAEAVADAETALEKATASRGLLAVQYNEPDLYGYTDENEEAAAAFLAGRDGFLPLSYGLEITKLCMAGYMAAERKQTIDLTSPAIQKELETYVPLIQQGRGAEVLFG
;
A
#
# COMPACT_ATOMS: atom_id res chain seq x y z
N MET A 1 2.31 9.19 21.33
CA MET A 1 2.95 7.97 20.80
C MET A 1 3.96 7.38 21.78
N LEU A 2 5.14 7.99 21.98
CA LEU A 2 6.21 7.44 22.82
C LEU A 2 5.77 7.00 24.23
N GLN A 3 5.02 7.82 24.96
CA GLN A 3 4.53 7.45 26.31
C GLN A 3 3.50 6.31 26.31
N LYS A 4 2.81 6.08 25.18
CA LYS A 4 1.72 5.08 25.05
C LYS A 4 2.23 3.76 24.46
N THR A 5 3.15 3.81 23.50
CA THR A 5 3.63 2.64 22.74
C THR A 5 5.08 2.28 23.06
N GLY A 6 5.84 3.16 23.70
CA GLY A 6 7.28 2.98 23.91
C GLY A 6 8.14 3.15 22.66
N VAL A 7 7.55 3.53 21.52
CA VAL A 7 8.25 3.67 20.23
C VAL A 7 8.73 5.11 20.04
N ASP A 8 10.02 5.28 19.76
CA ASP A 8 10.70 6.55 19.49
C ASP A 8 11.20 6.60 18.05
N TYR A 9 10.38 7.15 17.14
CA TYR A 9 10.76 7.32 15.74
C TYR A 9 11.92 8.31 15.52
N GLY A 10 12.28 9.12 16.52
CA GLY A 10 13.50 9.92 16.46
C GLY A 10 14.78 9.07 16.60
N LYS A 11 14.67 7.87 17.19
CA LYS A 11 15.79 6.92 17.34
C LYS A 11 15.75 5.80 16.31
N THR A 12 14.57 5.30 16.00
CA THR A 12 14.36 4.23 15.01
C THR A 12 13.37 4.73 13.96
N PRO A 13 13.81 5.59 13.03
CA PRO A 13 12.92 6.12 12.00
C PRO A 13 12.51 5.01 11.03
N ALA A 14 11.31 5.14 10.49
CA ALA A 14 10.78 4.31 9.40
C ALA A 14 10.42 5.25 8.24
N GLU A 15 10.44 4.72 7.02
CA GLU A 15 9.96 5.42 5.83
C GLU A 15 8.46 5.73 5.95
N ASP A 16 8.08 6.92 5.50
CA ASP A 16 6.72 7.45 5.49
C ASP A 16 6.19 7.69 4.06
N PHE A 17 7.08 7.53 3.08
CA PHE A 17 6.81 7.55 1.66
C PHE A 17 7.75 6.56 0.96
N ALA A 18 7.20 5.73 0.08
CA ALA A 18 7.96 4.84 -0.77
C ALA A 18 7.41 4.86 -2.19
N THR A 19 8.29 4.78 -3.18
CA THR A 19 7.90 4.56 -4.57
C THR A 19 8.89 3.61 -5.23
N GLY A 20 8.41 2.87 -6.22
CA GLY A 20 9.23 1.93 -6.95
C GLY A 20 8.58 1.46 -8.23
N MET A 21 9.32 0.64 -8.96
CA MET A 21 8.86 0.07 -10.21
C MET A 21 9.34 -1.38 -10.31
N VAL A 22 8.42 -2.28 -10.63
CA VAL A 22 8.72 -3.67 -10.93
C VAL A 22 8.51 -3.89 -12.42
N THR A 23 9.49 -4.53 -13.07
CA THR A 23 9.38 -4.93 -14.47
C THR A 23 9.07 -6.41 -14.55
N PHE A 24 7.93 -6.74 -15.15
CA PHE A 24 7.49 -8.10 -15.42
C PHE A 24 7.72 -8.46 -16.88
N LYS A 25 7.89 -9.75 -17.15
CA LYS A 25 7.88 -10.28 -18.51
C LYS A 25 6.58 -11.06 -18.70
N ASN A 26 5.76 -10.65 -19.66
CA ASN A 26 4.58 -11.41 -20.03
C ASN A 26 5.02 -12.81 -20.50
N PRO A 27 4.51 -13.90 -19.89
CA PRO A 27 4.97 -15.25 -20.18
C PRO A 27 4.60 -15.72 -21.59
N GLU A 28 3.52 -15.16 -22.18
CA GLU A 28 3.02 -15.56 -23.49
C GLU A 28 3.67 -14.74 -24.61
N THR A 29 3.77 -13.42 -24.45
CA THR A 29 4.24 -12.51 -25.51
C THR A 29 5.71 -12.12 -25.36
N GLY A 30 6.30 -12.34 -24.18
CA GLY A 30 7.65 -11.88 -23.86
C GLY A 30 7.77 -10.36 -23.67
N GLN A 31 6.68 -9.61 -23.79
CA GLN A 31 6.66 -8.16 -23.60
C GLN A 31 7.04 -7.80 -22.16
N LEU A 32 7.86 -6.76 -22.01
CA LEU A 32 8.15 -6.19 -20.70
C LEU A 32 7.04 -5.22 -20.30
N VAL A 33 6.45 -5.45 -19.14
CA VAL A 33 5.40 -4.64 -18.54
C VAL A 33 5.93 -4.03 -17.25
N LYS A 34 5.58 -2.78 -16.96
CA LYS A 34 6.04 -2.07 -15.77
C LYS A 34 4.86 -1.81 -14.86
N ALA A 35 4.98 -2.16 -13.59
CA ALA A 35 4.10 -1.71 -12.54
C ALA A 35 4.86 -0.70 -11.68
N GLN A 36 4.31 0.51 -11.55
CA GLN A 36 4.81 1.51 -10.63
C GLN A 36 3.90 1.52 -9.40
N PHE A 37 4.49 1.72 -8.23
CA PHE A 37 3.75 1.89 -6.99
C PHE A 37 4.25 3.11 -6.24
N THR A 38 3.36 3.69 -5.46
CA THR A 38 3.65 4.73 -4.48
C THR A 38 2.80 4.45 -3.26
N ASP A 39 3.42 4.45 -2.09
CA ASP A 39 2.76 4.32 -0.80
C ASP A 39 3.20 5.47 0.11
N SER A 40 2.29 5.96 0.95
CA SER A 40 2.61 7.04 1.88
C SER A 40 1.70 7.07 3.09
N TRP A 41 2.32 7.27 4.25
CA TRP A 41 1.66 7.50 5.53
C TRP A 41 1.43 8.99 5.82
N MET A 42 1.94 9.89 4.96
CA MET A 42 1.85 11.35 5.11
C MET A 42 0.96 11.97 4.03
N PHE A 43 -0.05 11.23 3.56
CA PHE A 43 -0.96 11.72 2.53
C PHE A 43 -2.04 12.65 3.12
N GLU A 44 -1.86 13.96 2.96
CA GLU A 44 -2.78 14.99 3.44
C GLU A 44 -3.86 15.35 2.40
N LYS A 45 -4.85 14.46 2.20
CA LYS A 45 -6.08 14.71 1.41
C LYS A 45 -7.28 13.97 2.04
N GLN A 46 -8.44 14.00 1.37
CA GLN A 46 -9.61 13.17 1.68
C GLN A 46 -9.24 11.69 1.85
N GLY A 47 -9.24 11.19 3.10
CA GLY A 47 -9.26 9.78 3.48
C GLY A 47 -8.15 8.86 2.91
N LEU A 48 -8.21 7.58 3.28
CA LEU A 48 -7.35 6.53 2.72
C LEU A 48 -7.71 6.32 1.24
N ARG A 49 -6.71 6.32 0.35
CA ARG A 49 -6.88 6.30 -1.11
C ARG A 49 -6.19 5.08 -1.72
N LEU A 50 -6.98 4.22 -2.36
CA LEU A 50 -6.46 3.22 -3.30
C LEU A 50 -6.72 3.72 -4.72
N PHE A 51 -5.65 3.86 -5.49
CA PHE A 51 -5.69 4.30 -6.87
C PHE A 51 -4.85 3.36 -7.71
N MET A 52 -5.43 2.85 -8.78
CA MET A 52 -4.75 2.00 -9.74
C MET A 52 -5.16 2.44 -11.14
N ASP A 53 -4.20 2.65 -12.02
CA ASP A 53 -4.44 2.87 -13.43
C ASP A 53 -3.62 1.90 -14.26
N GLY A 54 -4.13 1.60 -15.45
CA GLY A 54 -3.45 0.73 -16.39
C GLY A 54 -3.72 1.16 -17.81
N MET A 55 -2.70 1.02 -18.65
CA MET A 55 -2.76 1.42 -20.06
C MET A 55 -2.20 0.30 -20.93
N GLY A 56 -2.91 0.02 -22.03
CA GLY A 56 -2.48 -0.91 -23.08
C GLY A 56 -2.66 -0.29 -24.47
N PRO A 57 -2.28 -1.01 -25.54
CA PRO A 57 -2.29 -0.50 -26.92
C PRO A 57 -3.64 -0.03 -27.49
N GLY A 58 -4.74 -0.19 -26.75
CA GLY A 58 -6.07 0.25 -27.16
C GLY A 58 -7.04 0.48 -26.01
N TYR A 59 -6.56 0.57 -24.78
CA TYR A 59 -7.41 0.82 -23.62
C TYR A 59 -6.61 1.48 -22.49
N ALA A 60 -7.34 2.19 -21.64
CA ALA A 60 -6.88 2.60 -20.33
C ALA A 60 -8.00 2.31 -19.34
N PHE A 61 -7.64 2.02 -18.10
CA PHE A 61 -8.60 1.87 -17.01
C PHE A 61 -8.08 2.59 -15.76
N GLU A 62 -9.02 2.96 -14.90
CA GLU A 62 -8.76 3.57 -13.61
C GLU A 62 -9.67 2.93 -12.55
N VAL A 63 -9.10 2.63 -11.39
CA VAL A 63 -9.80 2.31 -10.16
C VAL A 63 -9.46 3.40 -9.16
N ASN A 64 -10.48 4.03 -8.58
CA ASN A 64 -10.32 5.15 -7.66
C ASN A 64 -11.34 5.05 -6.53
N THR A 65 -10.89 4.62 -5.36
CA THR A 65 -11.77 4.36 -4.21
C THR A 65 -12.26 5.63 -3.51
N LEU A 66 -11.79 6.81 -3.92
CA LEU A 66 -12.36 8.08 -3.47
C LEU A 66 -13.49 8.59 -4.37
N ASN A 67 -13.72 7.97 -5.52
CA ASN A 67 -14.86 8.30 -6.36
C ASN A 67 -16.13 7.66 -5.79
N SER A 68 -16.81 8.38 -4.90
CA SER A 68 -18.08 7.95 -4.33
C SER A 68 -19.28 8.64 -4.99
N SER A 69 -20.35 7.86 -5.19
CA SER A 69 -21.67 8.35 -5.59
C SER A 69 -22.40 9.11 -4.47
N LEU A 70 -21.99 8.92 -3.22
CA LEU A 70 -22.53 9.63 -2.05
C LEU A 70 -21.46 10.54 -1.44
N GLN A 71 -21.82 11.80 -1.28
CA GLN A 71 -20.93 12.83 -0.74
C GLN A 71 -21.66 13.61 0.34
N VAL A 72 -20.96 13.94 1.42
CA VAL A 72 -21.47 14.76 2.52
C VAL A 72 -20.66 16.04 2.61
N PHE A 73 -21.34 17.18 2.64
CA PHE A 73 -20.71 18.47 2.90
C PHE A 73 -20.89 18.85 4.38
N ILE A 74 -19.80 19.12 5.08
CA ILE A 74 -19.84 19.60 6.47
C ILE A 74 -19.48 21.08 6.47
N GLY A 75 -20.42 21.92 6.92
CA GLY A 75 -20.22 23.36 7.08
C GLY A 75 -19.64 23.73 8.45
N ASP A 76 -19.11 24.94 8.55
CA ASP A 76 -18.31 25.45 9.67
C ASP A 76 -18.97 25.25 11.05
N VAL A 77 -20.26 25.60 11.17
CA VAL A 77 -21.01 25.49 12.43
C VAL A 77 -21.07 24.05 12.96
N ALA A 78 -21.12 23.06 12.06
CA ALA A 78 -21.16 21.64 12.44
C ALA A 78 -19.77 21.11 12.79
N ALA A 79 -18.71 21.60 12.12
CA ALA A 79 -17.33 21.21 12.41
C ALA A 79 -16.85 21.76 13.77
N GLU A 80 -17.21 23.00 14.11
CA GLU A 80 -16.85 23.65 15.37
C GLU A 80 -17.57 23.05 16.60
N ALA A 81 -18.71 22.39 16.40
CA ALA A 81 -19.49 21.76 17.47
C ALA A 81 -18.94 20.38 17.91
N VAL A 82 -17.93 19.84 17.23
CA VAL A 82 -17.33 18.54 17.57
C VAL A 82 -16.32 18.72 18.69
N ALA A 83 -16.46 17.95 19.78
CA ALA A 83 -15.60 18.03 20.97
C ALA A 83 -14.10 17.78 20.71
N ASP A 84 -13.78 17.18 19.56
CA ASP A 84 -12.43 16.90 19.08
C ASP A 84 -12.28 17.46 17.66
N ALA A 85 -12.46 18.77 17.55
CA ALA A 85 -12.42 19.50 16.28
C ALA A 85 -11.07 19.31 15.56
N GLU A 86 -9.97 19.10 16.28
CA GLU A 86 -8.65 18.83 15.70
C GLU A 86 -8.62 17.46 14.99
N THR A 87 -9.08 16.38 15.63
CA THR A 87 -9.18 15.05 15.01
C THR A 87 -10.23 14.98 13.89
N ALA A 88 -11.34 15.73 14.02
CA ALA A 88 -12.37 15.82 12.99
C ALA A 88 -11.88 16.58 11.75
N LEU A 89 -11.05 17.61 11.93
CA LEU A 89 -10.48 18.45 10.87
C LEU A 89 -9.22 17.82 10.23
N GLU A 90 -8.42 17.05 10.96
CA GLU A 90 -7.33 16.24 10.38
C GLU A 90 -7.87 15.18 9.40
N LYS A 91 -9.09 14.66 9.65
CA LYS A 91 -9.77 13.71 8.74
C LYS A 91 -10.61 14.38 7.65
N ALA A 92 -11.00 15.64 7.84
CA ALA A 92 -11.78 16.41 6.89
C ALA A 92 -10.96 17.62 6.44
N THR A 93 -10.31 17.50 5.28
CA THR A 93 -9.47 18.53 4.63
C THR A 93 -9.92 19.96 4.99
N ALA A 94 -9.00 20.69 5.65
CA ALA A 94 -9.29 21.88 6.42
C ALA A 94 -10.08 22.97 5.67
N SER A 95 -10.99 23.60 6.43
CA SER A 95 -11.91 24.71 6.12
C SER A 95 -13.12 24.42 5.22
N ARG A 96 -13.10 23.43 4.31
CA ARG A 96 -14.25 23.05 3.44
C ARG A 96 -14.11 21.61 2.97
N GLY A 97 -14.82 20.67 3.60
CA GLY A 97 -14.67 19.25 3.31
C GLY A 97 -15.92 18.63 2.69
N LEU A 98 -15.86 18.29 1.40
CA LEU A 98 -16.72 17.25 0.85
C LEU A 98 -16.12 15.91 1.32
N LEU A 99 -16.90 15.06 1.98
CA LEU A 99 -16.45 13.72 2.39
C LEU A 99 -17.04 12.70 1.42
N ALA A 100 -16.17 11.88 0.82
CA ALA A 100 -16.61 10.70 0.09
C ALA A 100 -17.14 9.67 1.08
N VAL A 101 -18.33 9.13 0.84
CA VAL A 101 -18.94 8.09 1.68
C VAL A 101 -19.01 6.80 0.88
N GLN A 102 -18.22 5.80 1.26
CA GLN A 102 -18.32 4.47 0.65
C GLN A 102 -19.30 3.62 1.46
N TYR A 103 -20.52 3.46 0.95
CA TYR A 103 -21.61 2.78 1.66
C TYR A 103 -21.41 1.26 1.79
N ASN A 104 -20.55 0.67 0.95
CA ASN A 104 -20.16 -0.73 1.02
C ASN A 104 -18.65 -0.90 0.77
N GLU A 105 -17.84 -0.36 1.67
CA GLU A 105 -16.38 -0.45 1.60
C GLU A 105 -15.85 -1.90 1.52
N PRO A 106 -16.39 -2.88 2.27
CA PRO A 106 -15.88 -4.25 2.20
C PRO A 106 -15.98 -4.88 0.81
N ASP A 107 -17.07 -4.59 0.09
CA ASP A 107 -17.28 -5.04 -1.28
C ASP A 107 -16.39 -4.28 -2.27
N LEU A 108 -16.28 -2.95 -2.10
CA LEU A 108 -15.40 -2.12 -2.93
C LEU A 108 -13.93 -2.57 -2.88
N TYR A 109 -13.47 -3.08 -1.73
CA TYR A 109 -12.11 -3.58 -1.54
C TYR A 109 -11.96 -5.08 -1.83
N GLY A 110 -13.06 -5.77 -2.17
CA GLY A 110 -13.05 -7.19 -2.53
C GLY A 110 -12.95 -8.15 -1.34
N TYR A 111 -13.11 -7.67 -0.11
CA TYR A 111 -13.04 -8.53 1.09
C TYR A 111 -14.16 -9.58 1.13
N THR A 112 -15.34 -9.25 0.58
CA THR A 112 -16.48 -10.17 0.50
C THR A 112 -16.12 -11.38 -0.36
N ASP A 113 -15.67 -11.13 -1.60
CA ASP A 113 -15.32 -12.18 -2.56
C ASP A 113 -14.10 -13.00 -2.09
N GLU A 114 -13.09 -12.36 -1.50
CA GLU A 114 -11.92 -13.06 -0.97
C GLU A 114 -12.30 -14.02 0.17
N ASN A 115 -13.17 -13.58 1.09
CA ASN A 115 -13.63 -14.42 2.19
C ASN A 115 -14.51 -15.57 1.70
N GLU A 116 -15.38 -15.34 0.72
CA GLU A 116 -16.21 -16.39 0.12
C GLU A 116 -15.36 -17.44 -0.60
N GLU A 117 -14.36 -17.01 -1.38
CA GLU A 117 -13.41 -17.91 -2.06
C GLU A 117 -12.63 -18.75 -1.05
N ALA A 118 -12.08 -18.11 -0.02
CA ALA A 118 -11.31 -18.80 1.02
C ALA A 118 -12.17 -19.83 1.77
N ALA A 119 -13.41 -19.49 2.12
CA ALA A 119 -14.34 -20.41 2.77
C ALA A 119 -14.69 -21.59 1.85
N ALA A 120 -14.99 -21.32 0.58
CA ALA A 120 -15.29 -22.36 -0.40
C ALA A 120 -14.08 -23.29 -0.67
N ALA A 121 -12.89 -22.73 -0.75
CA ALA A 121 -11.64 -23.47 -0.91
C ALA A 121 -11.40 -24.41 0.28
N PHE A 122 -11.52 -23.87 1.48
CA PHE A 122 -11.35 -24.62 2.73
C PHE A 122 -12.34 -25.79 2.81
N LEU A 123 -13.62 -25.54 2.54
CA LEU A 123 -14.66 -26.58 2.56
C LEU A 123 -14.44 -27.66 1.49
N ALA A 124 -13.82 -27.32 0.37
CA ALA A 124 -13.49 -28.25 -0.70
C ALA A 124 -12.14 -28.96 -0.51
N GLY A 125 -11.37 -28.64 0.55
CA GLY A 125 -10.06 -29.23 0.80
C GLY A 125 -9.01 -28.88 -0.27
N ARG A 126 -9.15 -27.71 -0.90
CA ARG A 126 -8.20 -27.19 -1.89
C ARG A 126 -7.52 -25.92 -1.35
N ASP A 127 -6.40 -25.54 -1.97
CA ASP A 127 -5.81 -24.24 -1.73
C ASP A 127 -6.75 -23.12 -2.21
N GLY A 128 -6.71 -21.99 -1.51
CA GLY A 128 -7.35 -20.75 -1.94
C GLY A 128 -6.69 -20.19 -3.20
N PHE A 129 -7.36 -19.23 -3.84
CA PHE A 129 -6.87 -18.61 -5.07
C PHE A 129 -5.54 -17.87 -4.86
N LEU A 130 -5.36 -17.23 -3.70
CA LEU A 130 -4.13 -16.57 -3.28
C LEU A 130 -3.49 -17.33 -2.10
N PRO A 131 -2.78 -18.44 -2.35
CA PRO A 131 -2.16 -19.24 -1.29
C PRO A 131 -0.97 -18.51 -0.65
N LEU A 132 -0.46 -19.05 0.46
CA LEU A 132 0.72 -18.48 1.16
C LEU A 132 1.97 -18.38 0.26
N SER A 133 2.11 -19.28 -0.73
CA SER A 133 3.18 -19.19 -1.72
C SER A 133 3.07 -17.94 -2.59
N TYR A 134 1.86 -17.47 -2.88
CA TYR A 134 1.64 -16.19 -3.55
C TYR A 134 2.04 -15.02 -2.64
N GLY A 135 1.64 -15.07 -1.36
CA GLY A 135 2.06 -14.08 -0.36
C GLY A 135 3.59 -13.99 -0.19
N LEU A 136 4.29 -15.11 -0.33
CA LEU A 136 5.76 -15.15 -0.36
C LEU A 136 6.34 -14.37 -1.55
N GLU A 137 5.75 -14.52 -2.75
CA GLU A 137 6.18 -13.76 -3.92
C GLU A 137 5.97 -12.25 -3.74
N ILE A 138 4.84 -11.83 -3.15
CA ILE A 138 4.59 -10.41 -2.84
C ILE A 138 5.61 -9.90 -1.81
N THR A 139 5.84 -10.65 -0.74
CA THR A 139 6.83 -10.29 0.30
C THR A 139 8.23 -10.14 -0.30
N LYS A 140 8.60 -11.02 -1.23
CA LYS A 140 9.88 -10.97 -1.95
C LYS A 140 10.02 -9.68 -2.76
N LEU A 141 8.96 -9.20 -3.42
CA LEU A 141 8.97 -7.91 -4.12
C LEU A 141 9.19 -6.74 -3.15
N CYS A 142 8.54 -6.75 -1.98
CA CYS A 142 8.76 -5.73 -0.95
C CYS A 142 10.22 -5.73 -0.45
N MET A 143 10.76 -6.91 -0.11
CA MET A 143 12.14 -7.05 0.35
C MET A 143 13.16 -6.64 -0.72
N ALA A 144 12.91 -6.99 -1.98
CA ALA A 144 13.72 -6.55 -3.10
C ALA A 144 13.66 -5.03 -3.30
N GLY A 145 12.52 -4.41 -3.01
CA GLY A 145 12.35 -2.95 -2.99
C GLY A 145 13.28 -2.28 -1.98
N TYR A 146 13.31 -2.76 -0.73
CA TYR A 146 14.28 -2.29 0.26
C TYR A 146 15.72 -2.51 -0.19
N MET A 147 16.04 -3.72 -0.67
CA MET A 147 17.39 -4.04 -1.15
C MET A 147 17.81 -3.12 -2.31
N ALA A 148 16.90 -2.81 -3.23
CA ALA A 148 17.13 -1.89 -4.34
C ALA A 148 17.40 -0.47 -3.86
N ALA A 149 16.59 0.02 -2.90
CA ALA A 149 16.74 1.35 -2.32
C ALA A 149 18.07 1.50 -1.57
N GLU A 150 18.41 0.53 -0.72
CA GLU A 150 19.66 0.51 0.06
C GLU A 150 20.90 0.46 -0.82
N ARG A 151 20.86 -0.33 -1.91
CA ARG A 151 21.98 -0.47 -2.85
C ARG A 151 21.99 0.60 -3.95
N LYS A 152 20.94 1.41 -4.05
CA LYS A 152 20.74 2.41 -5.12
C LYS A 152 20.87 1.79 -6.52
N GLN A 153 20.33 0.59 -6.71
CA GLN A 153 20.41 -0.14 -7.99
C GLN A 153 19.17 -1.00 -8.23
N THR A 154 18.91 -1.30 -9.50
CA THR A 154 17.90 -2.29 -9.88
C THR A 154 18.34 -3.68 -9.46
N ILE A 155 17.42 -4.43 -8.84
CA ILE A 155 17.64 -5.82 -8.43
C ILE A 155 17.06 -6.77 -9.47
N ASP A 156 17.90 -7.61 -10.05
CA ASP A 156 17.48 -8.65 -10.99
C ASP A 156 17.00 -9.89 -10.24
N LEU A 157 15.69 -10.03 -10.12
CA LEU A 157 15.03 -11.17 -9.47
C LEU A 157 15.16 -12.47 -10.27
N THR A 158 15.67 -12.45 -11.50
CA THR A 158 15.96 -13.70 -12.25
C THR A 158 17.31 -14.29 -11.88
N SER A 159 18.16 -13.54 -11.19
CA SER A 159 19.48 -13.99 -10.73
C SER A 159 19.36 -14.99 -9.56
N PRO A 160 19.90 -16.21 -9.68
CA PRO A 160 19.90 -17.18 -8.57
C PRO A 160 20.66 -16.68 -7.33
N ALA A 161 21.69 -15.85 -7.53
CA ALA A 161 22.46 -15.27 -6.43
C ALA A 161 21.63 -14.27 -5.63
N ILE A 162 20.84 -13.43 -6.31
CA ILE A 162 19.92 -12.48 -5.66
C ILE A 162 18.80 -13.21 -4.93
N GLN A 163 18.22 -14.24 -5.55
CA GLN A 163 17.17 -15.05 -4.92
C GLN A 163 17.66 -15.66 -3.61
N LYS A 164 18.86 -16.26 -3.62
CA LYS A 164 19.48 -16.83 -2.41
C LYS A 164 19.76 -15.78 -1.33
N GLU A 165 20.20 -14.60 -1.73
CA GLU A 165 20.47 -13.51 -0.79
C GLU A 165 19.19 -13.01 -0.11
N LEU A 166 18.09 -12.88 -0.86
CA LEU A 166 16.80 -12.46 -0.34
C LEU A 166 16.22 -13.39 0.74
N GLU A 167 16.58 -14.68 0.75
CA GLU A 167 16.12 -15.64 1.77
C GLU A 167 16.52 -15.26 3.20
N THR A 168 17.61 -14.51 3.36
CA THR A 168 18.17 -14.12 4.66
C THR A 168 18.33 -12.61 4.83
N TYR A 169 17.94 -11.84 3.81
CA TYR A 169 18.03 -10.39 3.81
C TYR A 169 17.05 -9.78 4.81
N VAL A 170 17.55 -8.84 5.61
CA VAL A 170 16.74 -8.06 6.55
C VAL A 170 17.02 -6.58 6.26
N PRO A 171 16.01 -5.77 5.89
CA PRO A 171 16.21 -4.35 5.63
C PRO A 171 16.78 -3.58 6.84
N LEU A 172 17.55 -2.53 6.59
CA LEU A 172 18.13 -1.66 7.63
C LEU A 172 17.05 -1.02 8.51
N ILE A 173 15.89 -0.68 7.93
CA ILE A 173 14.72 -0.19 8.66
C ILE A 173 14.29 -1.21 9.71
N GLN A 174 14.13 -2.49 9.32
CA GLN A 174 13.75 -3.57 10.23
C GLN A 174 14.83 -3.86 11.28
N GLN A 175 16.11 -3.59 10.98
CA GLN A 175 17.21 -3.70 11.95
C GLN A 175 17.27 -2.54 12.96
N GLY A 176 16.38 -1.52 12.84
CA GLY A 176 16.44 -0.30 13.65
C GLY A 176 17.54 0.68 13.21
N ARG A 177 18.10 0.47 12.01
CA ARG A 177 19.19 1.25 11.40
C ARG A 177 18.67 2.18 10.29
N GLY A 178 17.38 2.50 10.31
CA GLY A 178 16.71 3.32 9.30
C GLY A 178 17.36 4.69 9.04
N ALA A 179 17.97 5.29 10.07
CA ALA A 179 18.68 6.56 9.93
C ALA A 179 19.79 6.53 8.88
N GLU A 180 20.43 5.37 8.66
CA GLU A 180 21.51 5.21 7.67
C GLU A 180 21.04 5.36 6.22
N VAL A 181 19.75 5.13 5.97
CA VAL A 181 19.17 5.18 4.62
C VAL A 181 18.25 6.38 4.43
N LEU A 182 17.67 6.91 5.52
CA LEU A 182 16.73 8.04 5.48
C LEU A 182 17.42 9.40 5.65
N PHE A 183 18.52 9.46 6.41
CA PHE A 183 19.23 10.72 6.70
C PHE A 183 20.63 10.80 6.07
N GLY A 184 21.08 9.71 5.45
CA GLY A 184 22.40 9.59 4.81
C GLY A 184 22.46 10.03 3.36
#